data_AF-A0A8S9B3T3-F1
#
_entry.id   AF-A0A8S9B3T3-F1
#
_cell.length_a   1.000
_cell.length_b   1.000
_cell.length_c   1.000
_cell.angle_alpha   90.00
_cell.angle_beta   90.00
_cell.angle_gamma   90.00
#
_symmetry.space_group_name_H-M   'P 1'
#
loop_
_entity.id
_entity.type
_entity.pdbx_description
1 polymer ?
#
loop_
_entity_poly.entity_id
_entity_poly.type
_entity_poly.pdbx_seq_one_letter_code
_entity_poly.pdbx_strand_id
1 'polypeptide(L)'
;MTTNATYATDPLSPHMLYINIAPIRQAIRIVSRANIHLESGTCPNTNINRTTLNDTIRRLDRNNVITKLMITMPGYTNVELIATERSWNGYNYECYLCPREFGTLRSLDSHIKSPVHEQNLYRCPGRGCGREYKLLSGLIQHVESETCGLMRFTMVQQQAKNGIQSMVGRMITG
;
A
#
# COMPACT_ATOMS: atom_id res chain seq x y z
N MET A 1 30.58 -52.40 4.87
CA MET A 1 31.29 -51.78 3.73
C MET A 1 31.06 -50.28 3.80
N THR A 2 32.02 -49.58 4.36
CA THR A 2 32.06 -48.12 4.48
C THR A 2 32.90 -47.57 3.34
N THR A 3 32.35 -46.68 2.51
CA THR A 3 33.14 -45.91 1.55
C THR A 3 32.92 -44.43 1.80
N ASN A 4 34.02 -43.77 2.18
CA ASN A 4 34.20 -42.32 2.22
C ASN A 4 34.02 -41.71 0.83
N ALA A 5 33.40 -40.52 0.78
CA ALA A 5 33.62 -39.57 -0.30
C ALA A 5 33.89 -38.20 0.33
N THR A 6 35.11 -37.73 0.11
CA THR A 6 35.65 -36.40 0.38
C THR A 6 34.85 -35.32 -0.35
N TYR A 7 34.33 -34.32 0.36
CA TYR A 7 33.89 -33.06 -0.25
C TYR A 7 34.86 -31.95 0.14
N ALA A 8 35.30 -31.26 -0.91
CA ALA A 8 36.30 -30.21 -0.92
C ALA A 8 35.95 -29.07 0.03
N THR A 9 36.99 -28.54 0.66
CA THR A 9 37.00 -27.26 1.36
C THR A 9 36.79 -26.13 0.36
N ASP A 10 35.68 -25.41 0.45
CA ASP A 10 35.52 -24.09 -0.17
C ASP A 10 35.76 -23.01 0.92
N PRO A 11 36.92 -22.33 0.91
CA PRO A 11 37.13 -21.17 1.75
C PRO A 11 36.62 -19.94 0.99
N LEU A 12 35.88 -19.06 1.68
CA LEU A 12 35.88 -17.59 1.55
C LEU A 12 34.51 -17.05 2.00
N SER A 13 34.40 -16.85 3.31
CA SER A 13 33.67 -15.68 3.83
C SER A 13 34.72 -14.67 4.28
N PRO A 14 34.63 -13.41 3.83
CA PRO A 14 34.83 -12.34 4.77
C PRO A 14 33.77 -11.25 4.62
N HIS A 15 33.10 -10.93 5.74
CA HIS A 15 32.50 -9.64 6.05
C HIS A 15 31.62 -8.97 4.97
N MET A 16 30.45 -9.55 4.66
CA MET A 16 29.33 -8.73 4.22
C MET A 16 28.83 -7.90 5.41
N LEU A 17 29.20 -6.62 5.46
CA LEU A 17 28.51 -5.61 6.27
C LEU A 17 27.04 -5.55 5.80
N TYR A 18 26.21 -6.42 6.35
CA TYR A 18 24.76 -6.31 6.29
C TYR A 18 24.40 -5.06 7.09
N ILE A 19 24.17 -3.95 6.38
CA ILE A 19 23.51 -2.79 6.98
C ILE A 19 22.21 -3.33 7.58
N ASN A 20 22.00 -3.17 8.89
CA ASN A 20 20.75 -3.60 9.51
C ASN A 20 19.61 -2.74 8.95
N ILE A 21 18.77 -3.36 8.12
CA ILE A 21 17.72 -2.68 7.37
C ILE A 21 16.39 -2.59 8.11
N ALA A 22 16.27 -3.27 9.25
CA ALA A 22 15.08 -3.24 10.09
C ALA A 22 14.59 -1.81 10.42
N PRO A 23 15.44 -0.84 10.79
CA PRO A 23 15.00 0.53 11.07
C PRO A 23 14.44 1.25 9.83
N ILE A 24 15.02 1.05 8.64
CA ILE A 24 14.52 1.68 7.41
C ILE A 24 13.20 1.03 6.97
N ARG A 25 13.08 -0.30 7.12
CA ARG A 25 11.83 -1.02 6.90
C ARG A 25 10.72 -0.56 7.86
N GLN A 26 11.08 -0.26 9.11
CA GLN A 26 10.16 0.28 10.10
C GLN A 26 9.70 1.71 9.77
N ALA A 27 10.61 2.57 9.29
CA ALA A 27 10.29 3.94 8.87
C ALA A 27 9.30 3.97 7.69
N ILE A 28 9.46 3.05 6.73
CA ILE A 28 8.57 2.93 5.59
C ILE A 28 7.14 2.55 6.05
N ARG A 29 7.00 1.57 6.97
CA ARG A 29 5.69 1.15 7.53
C ARG A 29 4.89 2.28 8.18
N ILE A 30 5.56 3.33 8.67
CA ILE A 30 4.89 4.50 9.26
C ILE A 30 4.04 5.21 8.19
N VAL A 31 4.47 5.21 6.93
CA VAL A 31 3.74 5.84 5.81
C VAL A 31 2.43 5.13 5.55
N SER A 32 2.41 3.79 5.49
CA SER A 32 1.16 3.03 5.34
C SER A 32 0.19 3.30 6.48
N ARG A 33 0.68 3.31 7.73
CA ARG A 33 -0.17 3.55 8.92
C ARG A 33 -0.74 4.97 8.95
N ALA A 34 0.07 5.96 8.58
CA ALA A 34 -0.39 7.35 8.45
C ALA A 34 -1.49 7.47 7.38
N ASN A 35 -1.32 6.82 6.22
CA ASN A 35 -2.34 6.83 5.18
C ASN A 35 -3.65 6.16 5.63
N ILE A 36 -3.60 5.04 6.35
CA ILE A 36 -4.81 4.41 6.92
C ILE A 36 -5.57 5.41 7.81
N HIS A 37 -4.85 6.14 8.66
CA HIS A 37 -5.47 7.17 9.51
C HIS A 37 -6.10 8.30 8.68
N LEU A 38 -5.40 8.80 7.66
CA LEU A 38 -5.94 9.86 6.79
C LEU A 38 -7.14 9.37 5.96
N GLU A 39 -7.10 8.14 5.46
CA GLU A 39 -8.20 7.53 4.70
C GLU A 39 -9.46 7.33 5.56
N SER A 40 -9.28 7.07 6.86
CA SER A 40 -10.39 6.93 7.80
C SER A 40 -11.13 8.26 8.09
N GLY A 41 -10.50 9.41 7.80
CA GLY A 41 -11.08 10.73 8.07
C GLY A 41 -11.25 11.05 9.56
N THR A 42 -10.64 10.28 10.46
CA THR A 42 -10.79 10.46 11.91
C THR A 42 -9.77 11.43 12.50
N CYS A 43 -8.99 12.14 11.69
CA CYS A 43 -7.97 13.07 12.16
C CYS A 43 -8.63 14.40 12.58
N PRO A 44 -8.66 14.77 13.88
CA PRO A 44 -9.37 15.96 14.33
C PRO A 44 -8.73 17.27 13.83
N ASN A 45 -7.44 17.25 13.53
CA ASN A 45 -6.66 18.44 13.18
C ASN A 45 -6.54 18.67 11.67
N THR A 46 -7.11 17.80 10.83
CA THR A 46 -7.07 17.95 9.37
C THR A 46 -8.40 17.49 8.75
N ASN A 47 -8.89 18.18 7.72
CA ASN A 47 -10.06 17.73 6.95
C ASN A 47 -9.65 16.81 5.78
N ILE A 48 -8.67 15.95 6.03
CA ILE A 48 -8.22 14.97 5.05
C ILE A 48 -9.04 13.71 5.26
N ASN A 49 -9.76 13.32 4.22
CA ASN A 49 -10.44 12.05 4.12
C ASN A 49 -10.00 11.36 2.81
N ARG A 50 -10.45 10.13 2.60
CA ARG A 50 -10.13 9.37 1.39
C ARG A 50 -10.46 10.09 0.09
N THR A 51 -11.58 10.82 -0.02
CA THR A 51 -11.95 11.55 -1.24
C THR A 51 -10.94 12.66 -1.53
N THR A 52 -10.63 13.49 -0.52
CA THR A 52 -9.61 14.53 -0.61
C THR A 52 -8.24 13.95 -0.98
N LEU A 53 -7.88 12.81 -0.39
CA LEU A 53 -6.63 12.11 -0.68
C LEU A 53 -6.60 11.64 -2.15
N ASN A 54 -7.65 10.97 -2.62
CA ASN A 54 -7.76 10.49 -3.99
C ASN A 54 -7.64 11.63 -5.01
N ASP A 55 -8.32 12.76 -4.78
CA ASP A 55 -8.25 13.92 -5.66
C ASP A 55 -6.86 14.55 -5.67
N THR A 56 -6.19 14.59 -4.51
CA THR A 56 -4.81 15.06 -4.40
C THR A 56 -3.87 14.16 -5.19
N ILE A 57 -3.96 12.85 -5.05
CA ILE A 57 -3.08 11.91 -5.77
C ILE A 57 -3.30 12.00 -7.28
N ARG A 58 -4.54 12.13 -7.76
CA ARG A 58 -4.80 12.31 -9.20
C ARG A 58 -4.16 13.56 -9.79
N ARG A 59 -4.12 14.66 -9.03
CA ARG A 59 -3.45 15.89 -9.48
C ARG A 59 -1.92 15.71 -9.55
N LEU A 60 -1.37 14.85 -8.71
CA LEU A 60 0.07 14.58 -8.65
C LEU A 60 0.50 13.53 -9.68
N ASP A 61 -0.29 12.48 -9.90
CA ASP A 61 0.00 11.40 -10.84
C ASP A 61 -0.42 11.73 -12.29
N ARG A 62 0.18 12.77 -12.85
CA ARG A 62 -0.15 13.27 -14.20
C ARG A 62 0.03 12.23 -15.31
N ASN A 63 0.88 11.24 -15.09
CA ASN A 63 1.22 10.20 -16.05
C ASN A 63 0.46 8.89 -15.81
N ASN A 64 -0.46 8.84 -14.84
CA ASN A 64 -1.23 7.66 -14.48
C ASN A 64 -0.34 6.43 -14.18
N VAL A 65 0.77 6.65 -13.48
CA VAL A 65 1.70 5.58 -13.08
C VAL A 65 1.05 4.66 -12.05
N ILE A 66 0.30 5.23 -11.11
CA ILE A 66 -0.36 4.51 -10.02
C ILE A 66 -1.88 4.69 -10.03
N THR A 67 -2.42 5.79 -10.56
CA THR A 67 -3.86 6.03 -10.63
C THR A 67 -4.44 5.51 -11.93
N LYS A 68 -5.60 4.84 -11.83
CA LYS A 68 -6.43 4.52 -12.99
C LYS A 68 -7.30 5.72 -13.36
N LEU A 69 -7.46 5.94 -14.65
CA LEU A 69 -8.47 6.85 -15.19
C LEU A 69 -9.83 6.37 -14.69
N MET A 70 -10.47 7.18 -13.86
CA MET A 70 -11.85 6.91 -13.48
C MET A 70 -12.75 7.21 -14.67
N ILE A 71 -13.72 6.32 -14.91
CA ILE A 71 -14.92 6.69 -15.64
C ILE A 71 -15.85 7.42 -14.65
N THR A 72 -15.48 8.62 -14.21
CA THR A 72 -16.43 9.46 -13.45
C THR A 72 -17.18 10.34 -14.42
N MET A 73 -18.48 10.07 -14.55
CA MET A 73 -19.42 11.06 -15.03
C MET A 73 -19.42 12.26 -14.06
N PRO A 74 -19.10 13.49 -14.49
CA PRO A 74 -19.23 14.67 -13.65
C PRO A 74 -20.69 14.82 -13.21
N GLY A 75 -20.95 14.83 -11.89
CA GLY A 75 -22.30 15.07 -11.33
C GLY A 75 -22.99 13.87 -10.66
N TYR A 76 -22.40 12.66 -10.67
CA TYR A 76 -23.01 11.47 -10.03
C TYR A 76 -22.45 11.14 -8.62
N THR A 77 -21.51 11.94 -8.09
CA THR A 77 -20.60 11.51 -7.01
C THR A 77 -20.98 11.94 -5.59
N ASN A 78 -22.22 12.36 -5.33
CA ASN A 78 -22.65 12.75 -3.97
C ASN A 78 -23.90 11.97 -3.52
N VAL A 79 -23.94 10.67 -3.78
CA VAL A 79 -24.95 9.81 -3.16
C VAL A 79 -24.43 9.38 -1.79
N GLU A 80 -24.95 9.99 -0.73
CA GLU A 80 -24.69 9.53 0.63
C GLU A 80 -25.47 8.24 0.88
N LEU A 81 -24.75 7.12 0.93
CA LEU A 81 -25.31 5.83 1.25
C LEU A 81 -25.51 5.74 2.77
N ILE A 82 -26.77 5.66 3.19
CA ILE A 82 -27.16 5.51 4.61
C ILE A 82 -27.77 4.14 4.85
N ALA A 83 -27.50 3.55 6.02
CA ALA A 83 -28.23 2.39 6.48
C ALA A 83 -29.50 2.86 7.19
N THR A 84 -30.62 2.19 6.92
CA THR A 84 -31.89 2.48 7.60
C THR A 84 -32.50 1.21 8.12
N GLU A 85 -33.45 1.32 9.06
CA GLU A 85 -34.20 0.16 9.59
C GLU A 85 -34.89 -0.67 8.49
N ARG A 86 -35.11 -0.08 7.30
CA ARG A 86 -35.68 -0.77 6.14
C ARG A 86 -34.78 -1.87 5.56
N SER A 87 -33.52 -1.92 5.97
CA SER A 87 -32.56 -2.97 5.57
C SER A 87 -32.73 -4.27 6.37
N TRP A 88 -33.63 -4.31 7.36
CA TRP A 88 -33.91 -5.51 8.15
C TRP A 88 -34.75 -6.53 7.35
N ASN A 89 -34.25 -7.77 7.24
CA ASN A 89 -34.93 -8.85 6.51
C ASN A 89 -35.77 -9.80 7.39
N GLY A 90 -35.84 -9.54 8.70
CA GLY A 90 -36.44 -10.43 9.70
C GLY A 90 -35.44 -11.11 10.63
N TYR A 91 -34.17 -11.20 10.22
CA TYR A 91 -33.09 -11.87 10.97
C TYR A 91 -31.82 -11.01 11.09
N ASN A 92 -31.46 -10.27 10.03
CA ASN A 92 -30.28 -9.42 9.96
C ASN A 92 -30.54 -8.14 9.13
N TYR A 93 -29.61 -7.19 9.20
CA TYR A 93 -29.54 -6.04 8.31
C TYR A 93 -28.73 -6.38 7.05
N GLU A 94 -29.35 -6.26 5.87
CA GLU A 94 -28.75 -6.61 4.58
C GLU A 94 -28.08 -5.42 3.89
N CYS A 95 -26.93 -5.65 3.27
CA CYS A 95 -26.34 -4.71 2.34
C CYS A 95 -27.02 -4.80 0.97
N TYR A 96 -27.48 -3.67 0.42
CA TYR A 96 -28.11 -3.62 -0.90
C TYR A 96 -27.11 -3.58 -2.06
N LEU A 97 -25.81 -3.53 -1.78
CA LEU A 97 -24.73 -3.53 -2.78
C LEU A 97 -23.96 -4.86 -2.84
N CYS A 98 -24.12 -5.75 -1.85
CA CYS A 98 -23.51 -7.07 -1.85
C CYS A 98 -24.25 -8.06 -0.93
N PRO A 99 -24.01 -9.37 -1.04
CA PRO A 99 -24.72 -10.39 -0.26
C PRO A 99 -24.39 -10.45 1.26
N ARG A 100 -23.80 -9.41 1.85
CA ARG A 100 -23.40 -9.42 3.27
C ARG A 100 -24.54 -8.97 4.18
N GLU A 101 -24.63 -9.65 5.32
CA GLU A 101 -25.59 -9.39 6.38
C GLU A 101 -24.90 -9.02 7.68
N PHE A 102 -25.59 -8.24 8.52
CA PHE A 102 -25.06 -7.67 9.74
C PHE A 102 -26.08 -7.75 10.88
N GLY A 103 -25.64 -8.10 12.09
CA GLY A 103 -26.53 -8.20 13.25
C GLY A 103 -27.00 -6.85 13.81
N THR A 104 -26.38 -5.73 13.39
CA THR A 104 -26.78 -4.39 13.85
C THR A 104 -26.81 -3.36 12.71
N LEU A 105 -27.69 -2.37 12.81
CA LEU A 105 -27.78 -1.27 11.84
C LEU A 105 -26.45 -0.50 11.74
N ARG A 106 -25.78 -0.28 12.89
CA ARG A 106 -24.48 0.40 12.95
C ARG A 106 -23.38 -0.35 12.17
N SER A 107 -23.36 -1.68 12.24
CA SER A 107 -22.40 -2.46 11.47
C SER A 107 -22.67 -2.40 9.96
N LEU A 108 -23.95 -2.38 9.55
CA LEU A 108 -24.30 -2.16 8.15
C LEU A 108 -23.89 -0.76 7.68
N ASP A 109 -24.18 0.28 8.47
CA ASP A 109 -23.80 1.66 8.17
C ASP A 109 -22.28 1.82 7.99
N SER A 110 -21.50 1.25 8.90
CA SER A 110 -20.05 1.24 8.78
C SER A 110 -19.56 0.46 7.55
N HIS A 111 -20.26 -0.61 7.16
CA HIS A 111 -19.90 -1.41 5.98
C HIS A 111 -20.12 -0.65 4.68
N ILE A 112 -21.29 -0.02 4.49
CA ILE A 112 -21.60 0.69 3.25
C ILE A 112 -20.78 1.98 3.10
N LYS A 113 -20.38 2.62 4.22
CA LYS A 113 -19.46 3.76 4.25
C LYS A 113 -18.00 3.36 4.05
N SER A 114 -17.68 2.07 4.20
CA SER A 114 -16.34 1.56 3.96
C SER A 114 -16.01 1.54 2.46
N PRO A 115 -14.73 1.49 2.07
CA PRO A 115 -14.33 1.42 0.66
C PRO A 115 -14.71 0.10 -0.03
N VAL A 116 -15.41 -0.83 0.64
CA VAL A 116 -15.70 -2.16 0.08
C VAL A 116 -16.41 -2.14 -1.27
N HIS A 117 -17.26 -1.13 -1.52
CA HIS A 117 -18.02 -0.96 -2.76
C HIS A 117 -17.38 0.00 -3.77
N GLU A 118 -16.20 0.54 -3.47
CA GLU A 118 -15.53 1.44 -4.40
C GLU A 118 -14.81 0.73 -5.53
N GLN A 119 -14.55 1.49 -6.60
CA GLN A 119 -13.68 1.04 -7.67
C GLN A 119 -12.24 0.98 -7.19
N ASN A 120 -11.47 0.05 -7.75
CA ASN A 120 -10.03 0.05 -7.56
C ASN A 120 -9.43 1.25 -8.32
N LEU A 121 -8.92 2.22 -7.58
CA LEU A 121 -8.33 3.44 -8.14
C LEU A 121 -6.83 3.33 -8.36
N TYR A 122 -6.17 2.45 -7.60
CA TYR A 122 -4.73 2.35 -7.55
C TYR A 122 -4.26 1.05 -8.18
N ARG A 123 -3.19 1.12 -8.98
CA ARG A 123 -2.55 -0.05 -9.59
C ARG A 123 -1.06 -0.04 -9.27
N CYS A 124 -0.51 -1.23 -9.01
CA CYS A 124 0.92 -1.39 -8.81
C CYS A 124 1.69 -1.13 -10.13
N PRO A 125 2.69 -0.23 -10.16
CA PRO A 125 3.48 0.04 -11.36
C PRO A 125 4.54 -1.05 -11.64
N GLY A 126 4.65 -2.06 -10.76
CA GLY A 126 5.59 -3.16 -10.95
C GLY A 126 5.32 -3.90 -12.25
N ARG A 127 6.35 -4.09 -13.08
CA ARG A 127 6.25 -4.85 -14.32
C ARG A 127 5.73 -6.25 -14.03
N GLY A 128 4.64 -6.64 -14.68
CA GLY A 128 4.00 -7.94 -14.49
C GLY A 128 3.21 -8.12 -13.19
N CYS A 129 3.12 -7.11 -12.31
CA CYS A 129 2.36 -7.25 -11.07
C CYS A 129 0.86 -7.12 -11.28
N GLY A 130 0.41 -6.02 -11.89
CA GLY A 130 -0.99 -5.79 -12.25
C GLY A 130 -2.00 -5.69 -11.10
N ARG A 131 -1.58 -5.84 -9.84
CA ARG A 131 -2.48 -5.77 -8.67
C ARG A 131 -3.08 -4.38 -8.51
N GLU A 132 -4.34 -4.37 -8.06
CA GLU A 132 -5.12 -3.15 -7.89
C GLU A 132 -5.70 -3.02 -6.48
N TYR A 133 -5.93 -1.79 -6.06
CA TYR A 133 -6.35 -1.42 -4.71
C TYR A 133 -7.37 -0.29 -4.75
N LYS A 134 -8.33 -0.32 -3.82
CA LYS A 134 -9.29 0.77 -3.59
C LYS A 134 -8.66 1.91 -2.79
N LEU A 135 -7.77 1.56 -1.87
CA LEU A 135 -7.07 2.46 -0.96
C LEU A 135 -5.61 2.64 -1.37
N LEU A 136 -5.08 3.85 -1.16
CA LEU A 136 -3.67 4.16 -1.35
C LEU A 136 -2.83 3.39 -0.33
N SER A 137 -3.29 3.31 0.92
CA SER A 137 -2.61 2.53 1.97
C SER A 137 -2.41 1.06 1.57
N GLY A 138 -3.39 0.47 0.88
CA GLY A 138 -3.30 -0.90 0.36
C GLY A 138 -2.20 -1.05 -0.70
N LEU A 139 -2.09 -0.10 -1.63
CA LEU A 139 -1.01 -0.09 -2.61
C LEU A 139 0.36 0.08 -1.92
N ILE A 140 0.48 1.01 -0.97
CA ILE A 140 1.73 1.25 -0.25
C ILE A 140 2.13 -0.02 0.49
N GLN A 141 1.26 -0.58 1.33
CA GLN A 141 1.54 -1.82 2.07
C GLN A 141 1.97 -2.97 1.15
N HIS A 142 1.34 -3.09 -0.02
CA HIS A 142 1.76 -4.08 -1.00
C HIS A 142 3.19 -3.84 -1.50
N VAL A 143 3.54 -2.61 -1.86
CA VAL A 143 4.89 -2.27 -2.31
C VAL A 143 5.92 -2.45 -1.18
N GLU A 144 5.56 -2.10 0.06
CA GLU A 144 6.38 -2.30 1.26
C GLU A 144 6.68 -3.77 1.57
N SER A 145 5.77 -4.67 1.19
CA SER A 145 5.99 -6.12 1.36
C SER A 145 7.03 -6.70 0.40
N GLU A 146 7.49 -5.93 -0.59
CA GLU A 146 8.45 -6.32 -1.63
C GLU A 146 7.96 -7.47 -2.55
N THR A 147 6.71 -7.91 -2.38
CA THR A 147 6.13 -9.06 -3.10
C THR A 147 5.98 -8.83 -4.60
N CYS A 148 5.88 -7.58 -5.06
CA CYS A 148 5.83 -7.23 -6.48
C CYS A 148 7.20 -6.95 -7.11
N GLY A 149 8.28 -6.94 -6.31
CA GLY A 149 9.62 -6.64 -6.80
C GLY A 149 9.86 -5.20 -7.26
N LEU A 150 8.87 -4.30 -7.14
CA LEU A 150 9.03 -2.87 -7.46
C LEU A 150 10.03 -2.21 -6.51
N MET A 151 9.85 -2.42 -5.21
CA MET A 151 10.81 -2.04 -4.19
C MET A 151 11.53 -3.30 -3.74
N ARG A 152 12.83 -3.39 -4.07
CA ARG A 152 13.74 -4.36 -3.46
C ARG A 152 14.71 -3.62 -2.57
N PHE A 153 14.67 -3.92 -1.28
CA PHE A 153 15.46 -3.15 -0.31
C PHE A 153 16.98 -3.30 -0.54
N THR A 154 17.41 -4.39 -1.17
CA THR A 154 18.81 -4.59 -1.59
C THR A 154 19.26 -3.58 -2.65
N MET A 155 18.42 -3.25 -3.64
CA MET A 155 18.75 -2.27 -4.68
C MET A 155 18.85 -0.86 -4.10
N VAL A 156 17.94 -0.48 -3.21
CA VAL A 156 17.94 0.84 -2.56
C VAL A 156 19.22 1.05 -1.76
N GLN A 157 19.66 0.04 -1.00
CA GLN A 157 20.93 0.10 -0.28
C GLN A 157 22.14 0.22 -1.21
N GLN A 158 22.17 -0.56 -2.29
CA GLN A 158 23.28 -0.51 -3.23
C GLN A 158 23.39 0.87 -3.87
N GLN A 159 22.26 1.45 -4.27
CA GLN A 159 22.23 2.79 -4.85
C GLN A 159 22.64 3.87 -3.83
N ALA A 160 22.22 3.74 -2.57
CA ALA A 160 22.67 4.63 -1.49
C ALA A 160 24.18 4.49 -1.21
N LYS A 161 24.71 3.26 -1.15
CA LYS A 161 26.15 3.00 -0.99
C LYS A 161 26.96 3.62 -2.13
N ASN A 162 26.54 3.40 -3.37
CA ASN A 162 27.20 3.97 -4.55
C ASN A 162 27.17 5.51 -4.54
N GLY A 163 26.03 6.10 -4.13
CA GLY A 163 25.89 7.55 -3.98
C GLY A 163 26.89 8.12 -2.97
N ILE A 164 26.96 7.51 -1.77
CA ILE A 164 27.89 7.91 -0.71
C ILE A 164 29.35 7.75 -1.17
N GLN A 165 29.70 6.63 -1.80
CA GLN A 165 31.04 6.41 -2.35
C GLN A 165 31.43 7.46 -3.39
N SER A 166 30.50 7.88 -4.26
CA SER A 166 30.77 8.94 -5.23
C SER A 166 31.03 10.30 -4.57
N MET A 167 30.32 10.60 -3.47
CA MET A 167 30.48 11.85 -2.73
C MET A 167 31.80 11.89 -1.98
N VAL A 168 32.17 10.77 -1.35
CA VAL A 168 33.46 10.62 -0.65
C VAL A 168 34.61 10.67 -1.65
N GLY A 169 34.49 10.01 -2.81
CA GLY A 169 35.50 10.07 -3.86
C GLY A 169 35.79 11.50 -4.30
N ARG A 170 34.75 12.32 -4.52
CA ARG A 170 34.89 13.74 -4.89
C ARG A 170 35.52 14.61 -3.79
N MET A 171 35.38 14.25 -2.51
CA MET A 171 36.00 14.98 -1.40
C MET A 171 37.47 14.60 -1.16
N ILE A 172 37.91 13.42 -1.58
CA ILE A 172 39.30 12.96 -1.42
C ILE A 172 40.16 13.35 -2.62
N THR A 173 39.57 13.45 -3.83
CA THR A 173 40.28 13.76 -5.07
C THR A 173 40.15 15.22 -5.53
N GLY A 174 39.54 16.09 -4.73
CA GLY A 174 39.44 17.54 -4.97
C GLY A 174 40.26 18.31 -3.94
#